data_AF-A0A6V8MP45-F1
#
_entry.id   AF-A0A6V8MP45-F1
#
_cell.length_a   1.000
_cell.length_b   1.000
_cell.length_c   1.000
_cell.angle_alpha   90.00
_cell.angle_beta   90.00
_cell.angle_gamma   90.00
#
_symmetry.space_group_name_H-M   'P 1'
#
loop_
_entity.id
_entity.type
_entity.pdbx_description
1 polymer ?
#
loop_
_entity_poly.entity_id
_entity_poly.type
_entity_poly.pdbx_seq_one_letter_code
_entity_poly.pdbx_strand_id
1 'polypeptide(L)'
;MRWMPLCCGLLLFLASPAAAGQKTVTLYLDGARVEQELVAPKGYLECPLPEGYRPGSLRVKPLSGASVLRVELVPAEADRRRAREIARLEERVSELQDRLQALSRQEEIFSAAVKSQSGKAPRKSKANPDPVSSLARGTEFALAQLESVYRGKRRCRKALEALEQELAQARKGSSVARVWLSGERVRLSYLMGGTRWVPSYAFRFGGDGTGELVLHAKLPPAEKGASYAVSGGTLAQAHPARSARGEFPILSRSALTLSGAAAGTNPPASFAFSGAAADLPPGEAAAYWRGEYLGSGRFAGGGAGEFSLTP
;
A
#
# COMPACT_ATOMS: atom_id res chain seq x y z
N MET A 1 -31.08 44.27 -50.84
CA MET A 1 -31.51 43.78 -49.51
C MET A 1 -30.90 42.38 -49.38
N ARG A 2 -29.75 42.16 -48.74
CA ARG A 2 -29.55 41.97 -47.28
C ARG A 2 -30.74 41.14 -46.74
N TRP A 3 -30.59 39.93 -46.22
CA TRP A 3 -29.93 39.61 -44.95
C TRP A 3 -29.39 38.17 -44.95
N MET A 4 -28.18 38.06 -44.38
CA MET A 4 -27.45 36.85 -44.01
C MET A 4 -27.51 36.80 -42.46
N PRO A 5 -27.79 35.64 -41.84
CA PRO A 5 -27.23 35.36 -40.51
C PRO A 5 -26.51 34.00 -40.57
N LEU A 6 -25.18 33.98 -40.46
CA LEU A 6 -24.43 34.00 -39.19
C LEU A 6 -24.68 32.73 -38.32
N CYS A 7 -24.40 31.55 -38.86
CA CYS A 7 -24.12 30.36 -38.06
C CYS A 7 -22.67 30.40 -37.57
N CYS A 8 -22.41 31.30 -36.62
CA CYS A 8 -21.20 31.31 -35.82
C CYS A 8 -21.23 30.18 -34.80
N GLY A 9 -20.18 29.35 -34.81
CA GLY A 9 -19.44 29.04 -33.60
C GLY A 9 -20.12 28.13 -32.58
N LEU A 10 -20.02 26.83 -32.79
CA LEU A 10 -19.73 25.92 -31.68
C LEU A 10 -18.66 24.93 -32.13
N LEU A 11 -17.42 25.42 -32.12
CA LEU A 11 -16.21 24.61 -31.96
C LEU A 11 -16.34 23.90 -30.61
N LEU A 12 -17.09 22.80 -30.60
CA LEU A 12 -17.00 21.81 -29.54
C LEU A 12 -15.60 21.23 -29.63
N PHE A 13 -14.79 21.66 -28.67
CA PHE A 13 -13.56 21.03 -28.23
C PHE A 13 -13.56 19.54 -28.58
N LEU A 14 -12.77 19.22 -29.61
CA LEU A 14 -12.23 17.88 -29.80
C LEU A 14 -11.41 17.60 -28.54
N ALA A 15 -12.07 17.06 -27.52
CA ALA A 15 -11.42 16.27 -26.50
C ALA A 15 -10.80 15.09 -27.24
N SER A 16 -9.53 15.24 -27.60
CA SER A 16 -8.73 14.16 -28.15
C SER A 16 -8.91 12.96 -27.21
N PRO A 17 -9.40 11.80 -27.68
CA PRO A 17 -9.21 10.58 -26.94
C PRO A 17 -7.70 10.39 -26.91
N ALA A 18 -7.09 10.62 -25.75
CA ALA A 18 -5.69 10.31 -25.49
C ALA A 18 -5.44 8.91 -26.01
N ALA A 19 -4.50 8.80 -26.96
CA ALA A 19 -4.19 7.58 -27.68
C ALA A 19 -4.08 6.41 -26.68
N ALA A 20 -5.03 5.46 -26.78
CA ALA A 20 -5.07 4.24 -26.00
C ALA A 20 -3.93 3.33 -26.47
N GLY A 21 -2.70 3.71 -26.13
CA GLY A 21 -1.56 2.83 -26.24
C GLY A 21 -1.69 1.67 -25.27
N GLN A 22 -1.23 0.49 -25.69
CA GLN A 22 -1.22 -0.70 -24.83
C GLN A 22 -0.33 -0.43 -23.61
N LYS A 23 -0.95 -0.23 -22.44
CA LYS A 23 -0.26 -0.18 -21.15
C LYS A 23 -0.23 -1.58 -20.55
N THR A 24 0.97 -2.04 -20.22
CA THR A 24 1.21 -3.35 -19.62
C THR A 24 1.95 -3.15 -18.30
N VAL A 25 1.40 -3.69 -17.23
CA VAL A 25 2.00 -3.64 -15.89
C VAL A 25 2.39 -5.05 -15.49
N THR A 26 3.70 -5.29 -15.37
CA THR A 26 4.24 -6.54 -14.85
C THR A 26 4.57 -6.37 -13.38
N LEU A 27 3.88 -7.10 -12.51
CA LEU A 27 4.08 -7.10 -11.07
C LEU A 27 5.09 -8.17 -10.69
N TYR A 28 6.05 -7.79 -9.86
CA TYR A 28 7.07 -8.64 -9.24
C TYR A 28 6.83 -8.67 -7.72
N LEU A 29 7.57 -9.51 -7.01
CA LEU A 29 7.46 -9.62 -5.54
C LEU A 29 7.96 -8.37 -4.79
N ASP A 30 8.82 -7.56 -5.42
CA ASP A 30 9.49 -6.40 -4.83
C ASP A 30 9.20 -5.08 -5.58
N GLY A 31 8.38 -5.11 -6.63
CA GLY A 31 8.05 -3.92 -7.41
C GLY A 31 7.24 -4.21 -8.66
N ALA A 32 7.14 -3.24 -9.55
CA ALA A 32 6.45 -3.38 -10.82
C ALA A 32 7.25 -2.78 -11.96
N ARG A 33 7.08 -3.30 -13.16
CA ARG A 33 7.53 -2.71 -14.42
C ARG A 33 6.31 -2.27 -15.20
N VAL A 34 6.26 -0.99 -15.55
CA VAL A 34 5.23 -0.44 -16.42
C VAL A 34 5.83 -0.27 -17.80
N GLU A 35 5.12 -0.75 -18.81
CA GLU A 35 5.43 -0.52 -20.22
C GLU A 35 4.22 0.13 -20.89
N GLN A 36 4.47 1.16 -21.68
CA GLN A 36 3.42 1.86 -22.40
C GLN A 36 3.93 2.27 -23.77
N GLU A 37 3.15 1.97 -24.80
CA GLU A 37 3.34 2.56 -26.11
C GLU A 37 2.62 3.90 -26.20
N LEU A 38 3.29 4.92 -26.71
CA LEU A 38 2.76 6.27 -26.85
C LEU A 38 3.05 6.82 -28.25
N VAL A 39 2.21 7.78 -28.65
CA VAL A 39 2.38 8.54 -29.89
C VAL A 39 2.85 9.94 -29.54
N ALA A 40 3.94 10.37 -30.16
CA ALA A 40 4.57 11.68 -30.05
C ALA A 40 4.28 12.48 -31.33
N PRO A 41 3.12 13.14 -31.44
CA PRO A 41 2.79 13.92 -32.62
C PRO A 41 3.86 15.01 -32.83
N LYS A 42 4.43 15.08 -34.03
CA LYS A 42 5.55 15.98 -34.38
C LYS A 42 6.86 15.70 -33.64
N GLY A 43 7.09 14.46 -33.20
CA GLY A 43 8.36 14.06 -32.60
C GLY A 43 8.60 14.59 -31.19
N TYR A 44 7.56 15.05 -30.49
CA TYR A 44 7.64 15.51 -29.10
C TYR A 44 6.54 14.87 -28.24
N LEU A 45 6.89 14.51 -27.00
CA LEU A 45 5.98 13.93 -26.02
C LEU A 45 6.38 14.33 -24.60
N GLU A 46 5.37 14.65 -23.79
CA GLU A 46 5.49 14.75 -22.34
C GLU A 46 4.76 13.58 -21.69
N CYS A 47 5.46 12.79 -20.90
CA CYS A 47 4.89 11.67 -20.16
C CYS A 47 5.02 11.92 -18.65
N PRO A 48 3.91 12.09 -17.91
CA PRO A 48 3.95 12.15 -16.46
C PRO A 48 4.37 10.78 -15.90
N LEU A 49 5.31 10.81 -14.96
CA LEU A 49 5.78 9.63 -14.22
C LEU A 49 5.08 9.60 -12.85
N PRO A 50 4.56 8.44 -12.43
CA PRO A 50 3.86 8.31 -11.15
C PRO A 50 4.81 8.45 -9.96
N GLU A 51 4.26 8.76 -8.79
CA GLU A 51 5.02 9.04 -7.54
C GLU A 51 5.79 7.84 -6.98
N GLY A 52 5.53 6.63 -7.49
CA GLY A 52 6.28 5.41 -7.20
C GLY A 52 7.43 5.13 -8.16
N TYR A 53 7.68 5.98 -9.16
CA TYR A 53 8.75 5.80 -10.15
C TYR A 53 10.12 5.68 -9.47
N ARG A 54 10.90 4.65 -9.82
CA ARG A 54 12.29 4.52 -9.38
C ARG A 54 13.20 5.38 -10.28
N PRO A 55 13.90 6.39 -9.75
CA PRO A 55 14.83 7.20 -10.53
C PRO A 55 15.88 6.34 -11.27
N GLY A 56 16.26 6.75 -12.49
CA GLY A 56 17.22 6.02 -13.33
C GLY A 56 16.66 4.76 -14.00
N SER A 57 15.39 4.38 -13.75
CA SER A 57 14.79 3.20 -14.36
C SER A 57 14.08 3.44 -15.70
N LEU A 58 13.85 4.70 -16.07
CA LEU A 58 13.22 5.04 -17.35
C LEU A 58 14.06 4.51 -18.51
N ARG A 59 13.39 3.81 -19.43
CA ARG A 59 13.93 3.40 -20.73
C ARG A 59 12.96 3.89 -21.80
N VAL A 60 13.54 4.50 -22.84
CA VAL A 60 12.82 5.05 -23.99
C VAL A 60 13.30 4.27 -25.20
N LYS A 61 12.39 3.54 -25.85
CA LYS A 61 12.69 2.80 -27.07
C LYS A 61 11.84 3.36 -28.22
N PRO A 62 12.45 3.97 -29.24
CA PRO A 62 11.71 4.42 -30.40
C PRO A 62 11.17 3.20 -31.17
N LEU A 63 9.99 3.34 -31.76
CA LEU A 63 9.38 2.32 -32.60
C LEU A 63 9.51 2.72 -34.08
N SER A 64 9.26 1.77 -34.98
CA SER A 64 9.26 2.01 -36.44
C SER A 64 10.57 2.55 -37.02
N GLY A 65 11.72 2.17 -36.46
CA GLY A 65 13.04 2.57 -36.97
C GLY A 65 13.45 4.02 -36.68
N ALA A 66 12.67 4.76 -35.88
CA ALA A 66 13.02 6.09 -35.44
C ALA A 66 14.19 6.09 -34.43
N SER A 67 14.71 7.28 -34.12
CA SER A 67 15.76 7.53 -33.14
C SER A 67 15.28 8.48 -32.04
N VAL A 68 15.86 8.32 -30.85
CA VAL A 68 15.66 9.25 -29.72
C VAL A 68 16.64 10.40 -29.89
N LEU A 69 16.14 11.62 -29.98
CA LEU A 69 16.95 12.83 -30.13
C LEU A 69 17.38 13.38 -28.78
N ARG A 70 16.45 13.44 -27.82
CA ARG A 70 16.68 13.99 -26.49
C ARG A 70 15.67 13.40 -25.51
N VAL A 71 16.11 13.17 -24.28
CA VAL A 71 15.24 12.84 -23.14
C VAL A 71 15.62 13.76 -21.99
N GLU A 72 14.62 14.39 -21.40
CA GLU A 72 14.80 15.25 -20.25
C GLU A 72 13.81 14.86 -19.16
N LEU A 73 14.32 14.62 -17.95
CA LEU A 73 13.50 14.41 -16.77
C LEU A 73 13.39 15.73 -16.06
N VAL A 74 12.24 16.37 -16.19
CA VAL A 74 11.93 17.60 -15.48
C VAL A 74 11.11 17.19 -14.26
N PRO A 75 11.38 17.69 -13.05
CA PRO A 75 10.41 17.62 -11.96
C PRO A 75 9.09 18.16 -12.54
N ALA A 76 7.95 17.45 -12.36
CA ALA A 76 6.68 18.05 -12.75
C ALA A 76 6.65 19.41 -12.05
N GLU A 77 6.52 20.50 -12.81
CA GLU A 77 6.55 21.85 -12.26
C GLU A 77 5.75 21.83 -10.97
N ALA A 78 6.42 22.09 -9.85
CA ALA A 78 5.84 21.95 -8.53
C ALA A 78 4.57 22.79 -8.54
N ASP A 79 3.43 22.10 -8.73
CA ASP A 79 2.16 22.76 -8.95
C ASP A 79 2.00 23.72 -7.78
N ARG A 80 1.80 25.02 -8.02
CA ARG A 80 1.69 26.01 -6.92
C ARG A 80 0.67 25.54 -5.89
N ARG A 81 -0.30 24.73 -6.32
CA ARG A 81 -1.26 23.99 -5.48
C ARG A 81 -0.60 22.95 -4.58
N ARG A 82 0.26 22.08 -5.12
CA ARG A 82 1.04 21.07 -4.38
C ARG A 82 2.01 21.71 -3.38
N ALA A 83 2.70 22.80 -3.78
CA ALA A 83 3.56 23.54 -2.86
C ALA A 83 2.77 24.13 -1.67
N ARG A 84 1.58 24.68 -1.92
CA ARG A 84 0.66 25.14 -0.87
C ARG A 84 0.14 24.01 0.00
N GLU A 85 -0.13 22.85 -0.58
CA GLU A 85 -0.56 21.67 0.16
C GLU A 85 0.53 21.13 1.07
N ILE A 86 1.78 21.04 0.60
CA ILE A 86 2.93 20.67 1.42
C ILE A 86 3.09 21.65 2.58
N ALA A 87 3.05 22.97 2.32
CA ALA A 87 3.15 23.98 3.37
C ALA A 87 2.01 23.85 4.41
N ARG A 88 0.78 23.57 3.96
CA ARG A 88 -0.37 23.34 4.84
C ARG A 88 -0.21 22.08 5.69
N LEU A 89 0.34 20.99 5.13
CA LEU A 89 0.61 19.76 5.86
C LEU A 89 1.71 19.97 6.90
N GLU A 90 2.77 20.70 6.56
CA GLU A 90 3.86 21.07 7.47
C GLU A 90 3.36 21.89 8.67
N GLU A 91 2.51 22.88 8.43
CA GLU A 91 1.89 23.69 9.49
C GLU A 91 1.07 22.81 10.45
N ARG A 92 0.28 21.87 9.90
CA ARG A 92 -0.50 20.92 10.70
C ARG A 92 0.34 19.95 11.52
N VAL A 93 1.47 19.50 10.98
CA VAL A 93 2.44 18.69 11.74
C VAL A 93 2.97 19.49 12.92
N SER A 94 3.37 20.75 12.71
CA SER A 94 3.82 21.64 13.79
C SER A 94 2.75 21.81 14.88
N GLU A 95 1.50 22.07 14.49
CA GLU A 95 0.39 22.23 15.44
C GLU A 95 0.15 20.98 16.30
N LEU A 96 0.22 19.79 15.68
CA LEU A 96 0.07 18.52 16.41
C LEU A 96 1.27 18.22 17.32
N GLN A 97 2.48 18.61 16.93
CA GLN A 97 3.68 18.50 17.76
C GLN A 97 3.55 19.39 19.01
N ASP A 98 3.12 20.65 18.84
CA ASP A 98 2.87 21.58 19.95
C ASP A 98 1.79 21.03 20.90
N ARG A 99 0.70 20.50 20.33
CA ARG A 99 -0.37 19.85 21.11
C ARG A 99 0.12 18.62 21.87
N LEU A 100 0.99 17.81 21.27
CA LEU A 100 1.59 16.65 21.93
C LEU A 100 2.52 17.07 23.09
N GLN A 101 3.25 18.17 22.91
CA GLN A 101 4.07 18.75 23.97
C GLN A 101 3.21 19.27 25.12
N ALA A 102 2.11 19.98 24.84
CA ALA A 102 1.16 20.46 25.84
C ALA A 102 0.54 19.30 26.64
N LEU A 103 0.12 18.22 25.96
CA LEU A 103 -0.39 17.01 26.62
C LEU A 103 0.67 16.33 27.48
N SER A 104 1.94 16.35 27.06
CA SER A 104 3.04 15.79 27.86
C SER A 104 3.28 16.60 29.14
N ARG A 105 3.21 17.94 29.09
CA ARG A 105 3.25 18.78 30.31
C ARG A 105 2.05 18.52 31.23
N GLN A 106 0.86 18.34 30.67
CA GLN A 106 -0.34 17.99 31.47
C GLN A 106 -0.19 16.63 32.16
N GLU A 107 0.40 15.64 31.48
CA GLU A 107 0.70 14.34 32.09
C GLU A 107 1.62 14.49 33.31
N GLU A 108 2.69 15.29 33.20
CA GLU A 108 3.61 15.56 34.31
C GLU A 108 2.87 16.19 35.51
N ILE A 109 2.02 17.19 35.25
CA ILE A 109 1.23 17.87 36.29
C ILE A 109 0.27 16.89 36.98
N PHE A 110 -0.51 16.12 36.22
CA PHE A 110 -1.48 15.20 36.81
C PHE A 110 -0.81 14.00 37.49
N SER A 111 0.30 13.50 36.96
CA SER A 111 1.11 12.47 37.61
C SER A 111 1.68 12.95 38.94
N ALA A 112 2.22 14.18 38.98
CA ALA A 112 2.67 14.82 40.22
C ALA A 112 1.51 15.03 41.21
N ALA A 113 0.33 15.42 40.72
CA ALA A 113 -0.88 15.57 41.55
C ALA A 113 -1.33 14.24 42.17
N VAL A 114 -1.39 13.15 41.40
CA VAL A 114 -1.73 11.81 41.90
C VAL A 114 -0.73 11.37 42.98
N LYS A 115 0.57 11.53 42.74
CA LYS A 115 1.62 11.21 43.73
C LYS A 115 1.49 12.06 45.00
N SER A 116 1.22 13.36 44.85
CA SER A 116 1.04 14.28 45.99
C SER A 116 -0.20 13.96 46.82
N GLN A 117 -1.31 13.54 46.20
CA GLN A 117 -2.52 13.16 46.93
C GLN A 117 -2.37 11.79 47.61
N SER A 118 -1.73 10.82 46.96
CA SER A 118 -1.46 9.50 47.55
C SER A 118 -0.50 9.55 48.76
N GLY A 119 0.38 10.56 48.84
CA GLY A 119 1.34 10.71 49.93
C GLY A 119 0.84 11.55 51.12
N LYS A 120 -0.35 12.15 51.05
CA LYS A 120 -0.88 13.00 52.14
C LYS A 120 -1.62 12.15 53.17
N ALA A 121 -1.18 12.24 54.43
CA ALA A 121 -1.91 11.66 55.55
C ALA A 121 -3.28 12.35 55.74
N PRO A 122 -4.40 11.61 55.83
CA PRO A 122 -5.72 12.19 56.05
C PRO A 122 -5.75 12.92 57.41
N ARG A 123 -6.04 14.22 57.40
CA ARG A 123 -6.17 15.03 58.63
C ARG A 123 -7.54 15.68 58.66
N LYS A 124 -8.29 15.41 59.73
CA LYS A 124 -9.59 16.04 59.96
C LYS A 124 -9.37 17.49 60.34
N SER A 125 -10.06 18.41 59.66
CA SER A 125 -10.00 19.84 59.97
C SER A 125 -11.40 20.44 59.95
N LYS A 126 -11.57 21.63 60.53
CA LYS A 126 -12.85 22.37 60.51
C LYS A 126 -13.34 22.65 59.08
N ALA A 127 -12.43 22.73 58.10
CA ALA A 127 -12.73 22.96 56.69
C ALA A 127 -12.89 21.68 55.86
N ASN A 128 -12.40 20.52 56.36
CA ASN A 128 -12.51 19.23 55.70
C ASN A 128 -12.96 18.16 56.72
N PRO A 129 -14.27 18.04 56.97
CA PRO A 129 -14.81 17.15 58.01
C PRO A 129 -14.66 15.66 57.67
N ASP A 130 -14.49 15.32 56.38
CA ASP A 130 -14.25 13.96 55.88
C ASP A 130 -13.05 13.92 54.90
N PRO A 131 -11.82 13.81 55.43
CA PRO A 131 -10.61 13.87 54.61
C PRO A 131 -10.39 12.64 53.73
N VAL A 132 -10.99 11.48 54.08
CA VAL A 132 -10.82 10.23 53.32
C VAL A 132 -11.59 10.31 52.01
N SER A 133 -12.87 10.71 52.06
CA SER A 133 -13.67 10.85 50.83
C SER A 133 -13.18 12.00 49.95
N SER A 134 -12.70 13.09 50.54
CA SER A 134 -12.10 14.22 49.81
C SER A 134 -10.83 13.83 49.05
N LEU A 135 -9.92 13.07 49.69
CA LEU A 135 -8.72 12.53 49.04
C LEU A 135 -9.06 11.50 47.95
N ALA A 136 -10.04 10.63 48.18
CA ALA A 136 -10.51 9.66 47.19
C ALA A 136 -11.04 10.35 45.93
N ARG A 137 -11.94 11.33 46.08
CA ARG A 137 -12.47 12.12 44.95
C ARG A 137 -11.38 12.89 44.19
N GLY A 138 -10.41 13.48 44.91
CA GLY A 138 -9.30 14.18 44.27
C GLY A 138 -8.38 13.25 43.47
N THR A 139 -8.18 12.02 43.95
CA THR A 139 -7.39 10.99 43.28
C THR A 139 -8.13 10.44 42.06
N GLU A 140 -9.42 10.12 42.20
CA GLU A 140 -10.28 9.69 41.09
C GLU A 140 -10.34 10.74 39.99
N PHE A 141 -10.49 12.02 40.34
CA PHE A 141 -10.45 13.12 39.39
C PHE A 141 -9.12 13.20 38.64
N ALA A 142 -7.99 13.13 39.36
CA ALA A 142 -6.67 13.21 38.76
C ALA A 142 -6.38 11.99 37.84
N LEU A 143 -6.82 10.79 38.23
CA LEU A 143 -6.73 9.59 37.40
C LEU A 143 -7.59 9.71 36.13
N ALA A 144 -8.83 10.20 36.23
CA ALA A 144 -9.69 10.43 35.08
C ALA A 144 -9.09 11.44 34.09
N GLN A 145 -8.49 12.52 34.59
CA GLN A 145 -7.77 13.49 33.74
C GLN A 145 -6.55 12.86 33.07
N LEU A 146 -5.79 12.04 33.80
CA LEU A 146 -4.60 11.37 33.28
C LEU A 146 -4.95 10.34 32.19
N GLU A 147 -6.05 9.59 32.35
CA GLU A 147 -6.59 8.75 31.28
C GLU A 147 -6.98 9.55 30.03
N SER A 148 -7.64 10.70 30.22
CA SER A 148 -8.02 11.60 29.13
C SER A 148 -6.79 12.10 28.37
N VAL A 149 -5.72 12.48 29.09
CA VAL A 149 -4.42 12.87 28.51
C VAL A 149 -3.82 11.72 27.71
N TYR A 150 -3.82 10.48 28.23
CA TYR A 150 -3.31 9.33 27.48
C TYR A 150 -4.11 9.01 26.21
N ARG A 151 -5.44 9.14 26.26
CA ARG A 151 -6.28 9.02 25.05
C ARG A 151 -5.99 10.15 24.06
N GLY A 152 -5.74 11.36 24.56
CA GLY A 152 -5.29 12.52 23.78
C GLY A 152 -3.96 12.27 23.07
N LYS A 153 -2.92 11.81 23.79
CA LYS A 153 -1.59 11.53 23.23
C LYS A 153 -1.64 10.44 22.17
N ARG A 154 -2.38 9.35 22.42
CA ARG A 154 -2.57 8.27 21.43
C ARG A 154 -3.22 8.77 20.14
N ARG A 155 -4.25 9.62 20.25
CA ARG A 155 -4.89 10.24 19.08
C ARG A 155 -3.94 11.18 18.32
N CYS A 156 -3.21 12.04 19.03
CA CYS A 156 -2.26 12.96 18.41
C CYS A 156 -1.12 12.21 17.70
N ARG A 157 -0.57 11.15 18.30
CA ARG A 157 0.47 10.32 17.67
C ARG A 157 -0.02 9.66 16.39
N LYS A 158 -1.20 9.04 16.39
CA LYS A 158 -1.78 8.44 15.18
C LYS A 158 -2.02 9.48 14.07
N ALA A 159 -2.51 10.66 14.44
CA ALA A 159 -2.74 11.75 13.48
C ALA A 159 -1.42 12.30 12.92
N LEU A 160 -0.38 12.38 13.75
CA LEU A 160 0.96 12.80 13.35
C LEU A 160 1.61 11.78 12.41
N GLU A 161 1.55 10.48 12.73
CA GLU A 161 2.01 9.41 11.84
C GLU A 161 1.28 9.43 10.48
N ALA A 162 -0.03 9.67 10.47
CA ALA A 162 -0.80 9.78 9.24
C ALA A 162 -0.38 11.02 8.41
N LEU A 163 -0.22 12.18 9.03
CA LEU A 163 0.22 13.40 8.35
C LEU A 163 1.66 13.31 7.86
N GLU A 164 2.56 12.64 8.59
CA GLU A 164 3.93 12.39 8.13
C GLU A 164 3.95 11.48 6.89
N GLN A 165 3.06 10.48 6.83
CA GLN A 165 2.89 9.66 5.64
C GLN A 165 2.33 10.46 4.46
N GLU A 166 1.31 11.29 4.68
CA GLU A 166 0.75 12.19 3.65
C GLU A 166 1.80 13.19 3.14
N LEU A 167 2.57 13.78 4.04
CA LEU A 167 3.64 14.73 3.71
C LEU A 167 4.78 14.03 2.98
N ALA A 168 5.17 12.81 3.38
CA ALA A 168 6.15 12.01 2.65
C ALA A 168 5.67 11.63 1.24
N GLN A 169 4.36 11.43 1.04
CA GLN A 169 3.77 11.22 -0.29
C GLN A 169 3.74 12.52 -1.10
N ALA A 170 3.26 13.62 -0.52
CA ALA A 170 3.20 14.92 -1.18
C ALA A 170 4.59 15.45 -1.58
N ARG A 171 5.64 15.13 -0.81
CA ARG A 171 7.04 15.46 -1.13
C ARG A 171 7.67 14.56 -2.20
N LYS A 172 7.15 13.35 -2.43
CA LYS A 172 7.60 12.49 -3.54
C LYS A 172 7.05 13.09 -4.83
N GLY A 173 7.88 13.89 -5.50
CA GLY A 173 7.50 14.59 -6.72
C GLY A 173 7.13 13.61 -7.84
N SER A 174 6.02 13.88 -8.52
CA SER A 174 5.83 13.36 -9.88
C SER A 174 6.87 14.01 -10.78
N SER A 175 7.54 13.24 -11.62
CA SER A 175 8.47 13.76 -12.64
C SER A 175 7.79 13.72 -13.99
N VAL A 176 8.13 14.60 -14.92
CA VAL A 176 7.67 14.54 -16.31
C VAL A 176 8.86 14.19 -17.19
N ALA A 177 8.73 13.11 -17.97
CA ALA A 177 9.68 12.77 -19.00
C ALA A 177 9.31 13.50 -20.30
N ARG A 178 10.15 14.44 -20.71
CA ARG A 178 10.08 15.10 -22.02
C ARG A 178 10.94 14.32 -23.00
N VAL A 179 10.34 13.87 -24.10
CA VAL A 179 11.00 13.00 -25.08
C VAL A 179 10.88 13.64 -26.45
N TRP A 180 12.02 13.83 -27.11
CA TRP A 180 12.11 14.26 -28.50
C TRP A 180 12.58 13.09 -29.36
N LEU A 181 11.90 12.87 -30.47
CA LEU A 181 12.03 11.72 -31.35
C LEU A 181 12.09 12.19 -32.80
N SER A 182 12.81 11.46 -33.65
CA SER A 182 12.75 11.66 -35.10
C SER A 182 11.52 11.03 -35.76
N GLY A 183 10.72 10.26 -35.01
CA GLY A 183 9.47 9.64 -35.47
C GLY A 183 8.36 9.79 -34.44
N GLU A 184 7.22 9.12 -34.70
CA GLU A 184 5.98 9.39 -33.97
C GLU A 184 5.64 8.36 -32.89
N ARG A 185 6.29 7.20 -32.84
CA ARG A 185 5.94 6.12 -31.90
C ARG A 185 7.10 5.80 -30.96
N VAL A 186 6.78 5.61 -29.69
CA VAL A 186 7.76 5.28 -28.65
C VAL A 186 7.17 4.30 -27.66
N ARG A 187 8.01 3.38 -27.19
CA ARG A 187 7.73 2.55 -26.02
C ARG A 187 8.51 3.11 -24.83
N LEU A 188 7.77 3.52 -23.81
CA LEU A 188 8.34 3.88 -22.51
C LEU A 188 8.23 2.68 -21.58
N SER A 189 9.29 2.41 -20.84
CA SER A 189 9.24 1.48 -19.72
C SER A 189 9.95 2.03 -18.50
N TYR A 190 9.38 1.83 -17.32
CA TYR A 190 9.97 2.27 -16.07
C TYR A 190 9.60 1.33 -14.92
N LEU A 191 10.35 1.41 -13.83
CA LEU A 191 10.11 0.62 -12.63
C LEU A 191 9.35 1.45 -11.59
N MET A 192 8.43 0.81 -10.89
CA MET A 192 7.72 1.36 -9.74
C MET A 192 8.16 0.64 -8.46
N GLY A 193 8.49 1.43 -7.44
CA GLY A 193 8.64 0.98 -6.06
C GLY A 193 7.29 1.00 -5.34
N GLY A 194 7.10 0.07 -4.41
CA GLY A 194 5.90 -0.02 -3.57
C GLY A 194 4.71 -0.73 -4.23
N THR A 195 4.59 -0.70 -5.56
CA THR A 195 3.59 -1.51 -6.28
C THR A 195 4.12 -2.91 -6.51
N ARG A 196 3.52 -3.93 -5.90
CA ARG A 196 3.86 -5.35 -6.04
C ARG A 196 2.62 -6.20 -5.94
N TRP A 197 2.71 -7.46 -6.34
CA TRP A 197 1.69 -8.45 -5.99
C TRP A 197 2.12 -9.19 -4.71
N VAL A 198 1.15 -9.76 -3.99
CA VAL A 198 1.41 -10.55 -2.78
C VAL A 198 0.98 -12.00 -3.02
N PRO A 199 1.85 -13.00 -2.80
CA PRO A 199 1.47 -14.40 -2.88
C PRO A 199 0.47 -14.78 -1.80
N SER A 200 -0.62 -15.44 -2.21
CA SER A 200 -1.64 -15.95 -1.31
C SER A 200 -1.98 -17.39 -1.66
N TYR A 201 -1.87 -18.28 -0.69
CA TYR A 201 -2.03 -19.71 -0.87
C TYR A 201 -3.32 -20.20 -0.25
N ALA A 202 -3.97 -21.18 -0.90
CA ALA A 202 -5.06 -21.94 -0.34
C ALA A 202 -4.67 -23.43 -0.34
N PHE A 203 -4.46 -23.98 0.86
CA PHE A 203 -4.31 -25.40 1.09
C PHE A 203 -5.70 -26.02 1.24
N ARG A 204 -6.06 -26.97 0.39
CA ARG A 204 -7.37 -27.64 0.43
C ARG A 204 -7.17 -29.13 0.56
N PHE A 205 -7.60 -29.71 1.68
CA PHE A 205 -7.47 -31.14 1.94
C PHE A 205 -8.83 -31.83 1.98
N GLY A 206 -8.94 -32.96 1.27
CA GLY A 206 -10.19 -33.76 1.21
C GLY A 206 -10.41 -34.65 2.43
N GLY A 207 -9.38 -34.87 3.25
CA GLY A 207 -9.42 -35.77 4.39
C GLY A 207 -9.27 -37.26 4.03
N ASP A 208 -8.88 -37.54 2.80
CA ASP A 208 -8.49 -38.85 2.24
C ASP A 208 -6.97 -38.98 2.08
N GLY A 209 -6.20 -38.05 2.69
CA GLY A 209 -4.75 -37.95 2.55
C GLY A 209 -4.29 -37.16 1.32
N THR A 210 -5.23 -36.72 0.47
CA THR A 210 -4.92 -35.88 -0.69
C THR A 210 -5.34 -34.44 -0.47
N GLY A 211 -4.67 -33.53 -1.18
CA GLY A 211 -5.02 -32.11 -1.18
C GLY A 211 -4.52 -31.37 -2.41
N GLU A 212 -4.82 -30.09 -2.43
CA GLU A 212 -4.40 -29.15 -3.46
C GLU A 212 -3.82 -27.89 -2.81
N LEU A 213 -2.71 -27.41 -3.35
CA LEU A 213 -2.17 -26.09 -3.11
C LEU A 213 -2.51 -25.18 -4.29
N VAL A 214 -3.31 -24.16 -4.03
CA VAL A 214 -3.65 -23.14 -5.03
C VAL A 214 -2.90 -21.86 -4.71
N LEU A 215 -2.10 -21.36 -5.64
CA LEU A 215 -1.47 -20.04 -5.55
C LEU A 215 -2.33 -19.00 -6.25
N HIS A 216 -2.72 -17.98 -5.49
CA HIS A 216 -3.37 -16.78 -5.96
C HIS A 216 -2.44 -15.57 -5.89
N ALA A 217 -2.67 -14.61 -6.77
CA ALA A 217 -2.04 -13.31 -6.68
C ALA A 217 -3.00 -12.28 -6.06
N LYS A 218 -2.61 -11.68 -4.94
CA LYS A 218 -3.26 -10.44 -4.47
C LYS A 218 -2.70 -9.28 -5.29
N LEU A 219 -3.51 -8.76 -6.20
CA LEU A 219 -3.13 -7.66 -7.08
C LEU A 219 -3.47 -6.30 -6.44
N PRO A 220 -2.68 -5.24 -6.71
CA PRO A 220 -3.11 -3.89 -6.42
C PRO A 220 -4.33 -3.49 -7.27
N PRO A 221 -5.05 -2.41 -6.91
CA PRO A 221 -6.17 -1.90 -7.68
C PRO A 221 -5.83 -1.73 -9.16
N ALA A 222 -6.67 -2.29 -10.03
CA ALA A 222 -6.44 -2.27 -11.47
C ALA A 222 -6.70 -0.86 -12.06
N GLU A 223 -5.78 -0.41 -12.90
CA GLU A 223 -5.91 0.81 -13.68
C GLU A 223 -6.70 0.52 -14.95
N LYS A 224 -7.64 1.42 -15.28
CA LYS A 224 -8.50 1.26 -16.45
C LYS A 224 -7.67 1.23 -17.74
N GLY A 225 -7.86 0.18 -18.54
CA GLY A 225 -7.17 0.03 -19.83
C GLY A 225 -5.76 -0.54 -19.75
N ALA A 226 -5.24 -0.84 -18.55
CA ALA A 226 -3.97 -1.54 -18.38
C ALA A 226 -4.16 -3.06 -18.39
N SER A 227 -3.23 -3.76 -19.04
CA SER A 227 -3.11 -5.22 -18.92
C SER A 227 -2.12 -5.57 -17.82
N TYR A 228 -2.43 -6.61 -17.03
CA TYR A 228 -1.61 -7.03 -15.89
C TYR A 228 -0.96 -8.38 -16.16
N ALA A 229 0.30 -8.48 -15.77
CA ALA A 229 1.06 -9.71 -15.71
C ALA A 229 1.75 -9.84 -14.36
N VAL A 230 2.01 -11.06 -13.91
CA VAL A 230 2.62 -11.37 -12.62
C VAL A 230 3.83 -12.27 -12.83
N SER A 231 4.96 -11.90 -12.24
CA SER A 231 6.18 -12.69 -12.19
C SER A 231 6.40 -13.23 -10.78
N GLY A 232 6.74 -14.53 -10.69
CA GLY A 232 7.18 -15.19 -9.45
C GLY A 232 8.49 -14.65 -8.88
N GLY A 233 9.18 -13.77 -9.60
CA GLY A 233 10.50 -13.26 -9.24
C GLY A 233 10.52 -11.86 -8.67
N THR A 234 11.74 -11.41 -8.40
CA THR A 234 12.04 -10.02 -8.10
C THR A 234 12.40 -9.26 -9.39
N LEU A 235 12.46 -7.94 -9.32
CA LEU A 235 12.93 -7.09 -10.42
C LEU A 235 14.37 -7.42 -10.84
N ALA A 236 15.20 -7.89 -9.92
CA ALA A 236 16.59 -8.30 -10.20
C ALA A 236 16.67 -9.71 -10.79
N GLN A 237 15.75 -10.60 -10.40
CA GLN A 237 15.70 -12.01 -10.82
C GLN A 237 14.31 -12.30 -11.38
N ALA A 238 14.06 -11.78 -12.58
CA ALA A 238 12.76 -11.89 -13.23
C ALA A 238 12.50 -13.34 -13.69
N HIS A 239 11.40 -13.92 -13.22
CA HIS A 239 10.82 -15.14 -13.79
C HIS A 239 9.83 -14.80 -14.92
N PRO A 240 9.49 -15.76 -15.81
CA PRO A 240 8.47 -15.56 -16.82
C PRO A 240 7.16 -15.04 -16.22
N ALA A 241 6.66 -13.93 -16.76
CA ALA A 241 5.41 -13.32 -16.30
C ALA A 241 4.20 -14.03 -16.92
N ARG A 242 3.14 -14.19 -16.13
CA ARG A 242 1.85 -14.77 -16.57
C ARG A 242 0.79 -13.69 -16.58
N SER A 243 -0.10 -13.70 -17.58
CA SER A 243 -1.22 -12.76 -17.59
C SER A 243 -2.13 -13.01 -16.39
N ALA A 244 -2.50 -11.95 -15.69
CA ALA A 244 -3.32 -12.00 -14.48
C ALA A 244 -4.58 -11.16 -14.70
N ARG A 245 -5.76 -11.78 -14.53
CA ARG A 245 -7.06 -11.14 -14.74
C ARG A 245 -8.01 -11.45 -13.58
N GLY A 246 -8.81 -10.46 -13.21
CA GLY A 246 -9.71 -10.55 -12.05
C GLY A 246 -9.03 -10.08 -10.76
N GLU A 247 -9.81 -10.06 -9.69
CA GLU A 247 -9.38 -9.56 -8.37
C GLU A 247 -8.44 -10.54 -7.65
N PHE A 248 -8.61 -11.84 -7.91
CA PHE A 248 -7.86 -12.90 -7.21
C PHE A 248 -7.45 -14.05 -8.17
N PRO A 249 -6.62 -13.76 -9.20
CA PRO A 249 -6.26 -14.72 -10.23
C PRO A 249 -5.48 -15.89 -9.65
N ILE A 250 -5.81 -17.09 -10.13
CA ILE A 250 -5.06 -18.33 -9.86
C ILE A 250 -3.83 -18.36 -10.77
N LEU A 251 -2.65 -18.47 -10.18
CA LEU A 251 -1.38 -18.56 -10.91
C LEU A 251 -0.92 -20.00 -11.13
N SER A 252 -1.15 -20.88 -10.15
CA SER A 252 -0.80 -22.30 -10.23
C SER A 252 -1.64 -23.15 -9.28
N ARG A 253 -1.70 -24.44 -9.58
CA ARG A 253 -2.32 -25.49 -8.79
C ARG A 253 -1.32 -26.64 -8.68
N SER A 254 -1.09 -27.14 -7.48
CA SER A 254 -0.21 -28.29 -7.24
C SER A 254 -0.94 -29.31 -6.40
N ALA A 255 -0.89 -30.58 -6.82
CA ALA A 255 -1.41 -31.68 -6.00
C ALA A 255 -0.51 -31.86 -4.77
N LEU A 256 -1.12 -32.05 -3.61
CA LEU A 256 -0.44 -32.33 -2.35
C LEU A 256 -0.80 -33.73 -1.86
N THR A 257 0.18 -34.39 -1.27
CA THR A 257 -0.02 -35.62 -0.50
C THR A 257 0.36 -35.37 0.95
N LEU A 258 -0.54 -35.65 1.89
CA LEU A 258 -0.26 -35.49 3.32
C LEU A 258 0.70 -36.58 3.81
N SER A 259 1.73 -36.17 4.52
CA SER A 259 2.72 -37.05 5.13
C SER A 259 2.25 -37.41 6.53
N GLY A 260 1.79 -38.65 6.71
CA GLY A 260 1.23 -39.15 7.98
C GLY A 260 -0.28 -39.42 7.88
N ALA A 261 -0.79 -40.23 8.81
CA ALA A 261 -2.18 -40.63 8.81
C ALA A 261 -3.09 -39.45 9.19
N ALA A 262 -3.44 -38.62 8.22
CA ALA A 262 -4.56 -37.69 8.29
C ALA A 262 -5.91 -38.42 8.12
N ALA A 263 -5.96 -39.71 8.48
CA ALA A 263 -7.13 -40.59 8.46
C ALA A 263 -7.97 -40.41 9.74
N GLY A 264 -8.03 -39.18 10.26
CA GLY A 264 -8.83 -38.81 11.42
C GLY A 264 -10.02 -37.94 11.02
N THR A 265 -11.05 -37.91 11.87
CA THR A 265 -12.22 -37.03 11.69
C THR A 265 -11.93 -35.57 12.02
N ASN A 266 -10.90 -35.28 12.80
CA ASN A 266 -10.58 -33.92 13.28
C ASN A 266 -9.49 -33.25 12.43
N PRO A 267 -9.62 -31.94 12.16
CA PRO A 267 -8.59 -31.19 11.44
C PRO A 267 -7.33 -31.02 12.31
N PRO A 268 -6.13 -31.27 11.77
CA PRO A 268 -4.89 -31.02 12.50
C PRO A 268 -4.54 -29.53 12.51
N ALA A 269 -3.79 -29.08 13.52
CA ALA A 269 -3.28 -27.71 13.61
C ALA A 269 -2.08 -27.44 12.70
N SER A 270 -1.37 -28.50 12.29
CA SER A 270 -0.28 -28.47 11.31
C SER A 270 -0.44 -29.57 10.27
N PHE A 271 0.04 -29.29 9.06
CA PHE A 271 -0.07 -30.17 7.90
C PHE A 271 1.34 -30.44 7.37
N ALA A 272 1.81 -31.68 7.49
CA ALA A 272 2.99 -32.14 6.77
C ALA A 272 2.55 -32.66 5.39
N PHE A 273 3.22 -32.24 4.32
CA PHE A 273 2.85 -32.60 2.95
C PHE A 273 4.07 -32.69 2.02
N SER A 274 3.84 -33.31 0.86
CA SER A 274 4.75 -33.35 -0.27
C SER A 274 4.05 -32.93 -1.56
N GLY A 275 4.81 -32.57 -2.60
CA GLY A 275 4.29 -32.17 -3.92
C GLY A 275 4.22 -30.66 -4.18
N ALA A 276 4.58 -29.81 -3.21
CA ALA A 276 4.71 -28.37 -3.45
C ALA A 276 5.88 -28.05 -4.39
N ALA A 277 5.66 -27.18 -5.36
CA ALA A 277 6.71 -26.76 -6.30
C ALA A 277 7.86 -26.03 -5.57
N ALA A 278 9.09 -26.27 -6.02
CA ALA A 278 10.30 -25.76 -5.37
C ALA A 278 10.53 -24.26 -5.56
N ASP A 279 9.84 -23.61 -6.50
CA ASP A 279 10.00 -22.21 -6.89
C ASP A 279 8.89 -21.29 -6.35
N LEU A 280 8.08 -21.77 -5.41
CA LEU A 280 6.99 -20.97 -4.83
C LEU A 280 7.53 -19.87 -3.91
N PRO A 281 7.09 -18.61 -4.06
CA PRO A 281 7.54 -17.55 -3.16
C PRO A 281 6.89 -17.63 -1.77
N PRO A 282 7.53 -17.13 -0.70
CA PRO A 282 6.89 -17.03 0.60
C PRO A 282 5.65 -16.13 0.55
N GLY A 283 4.62 -16.45 1.34
CA GLY A 283 3.37 -15.70 1.31
C GLY A 283 2.40 -16.04 2.43
N GLU A 284 1.22 -15.44 2.34
CA GLU A 284 0.12 -15.75 3.25
C GLU A 284 -0.60 -17.01 2.79
N ALA A 285 -1.10 -17.81 3.72
CA ALA A 285 -1.79 -19.04 3.41
C ALA A 285 -3.04 -19.21 4.27
N ALA A 286 -4.05 -19.83 3.68
CA ALA A 286 -5.25 -20.32 4.35
C ALA A 286 -5.32 -21.84 4.18
N ALA A 287 -5.77 -22.55 5.21
CA ALA A 287 -6.06 -23.98 5.10
C ALA A 287 -7.56 -24.25 5.19
N TYR A 288 -7.98 -25.20 4.37
CA TYR A 288 -9.34 -25.70 4.28
C TYR A 288 -9.30 -27.23 4.42
N TRP A 289 -10.20 -27.77 5.23
CA TRP A 289 -10.35 -29.20 5.45
C TRP A 289 -11.79 -29.61 5.16
N ARG A 290 -11.98 -30.50 4.19
CA ARG A 290 -13.32 -30.94 3.73
C ARG A 290 -14.23 -29.76 3.36
N GLY A 291 -13.65 -28.70 2.82
CA GLY A 291 -14.36 -27.47 2.44
C GLY A 291 -14.56 -26.46 3.56
N GLU A 292 -14.24 -26.80 4.81
CA GLU A 292 -14.31 -25.89 5.96
C GLU A 292 -13.02 -25.08 6.12
N TYR A 293 -13.13 -23.77 6.34
CA TYR A 293 -11.98 -22.91 6.63
C TYR A 293 -11.48 -23.14 8.05
N LEU A 294 -10.20 -23.48 8.20
CA LEU A 294 -9.59 -23.77 9.50
C LEU A 294 -8.81 -22.60 10.08
N GLY A 295 -8.30 -21.72 9.23
CA GLY A 295 -7.46 -20.62 9.67
C GLY A 295 -6.41 -20.21 8.64
N SER A 296 -5.55 -19.30 9.07
CA SER A 296 -4.51 -18.70 8.24
C SER A 296 -3.14 -18.73 8.90
N GLY A 297 -2.09 -18.75 8.09
CA GLY A 297 -0.71 -18.77 8.52
C GLY A 297 0.22 -18.22 7.45
N ARG A 298 1.52 -18.29 7.73
CA ARG A 298 2.56 -17.90 6.78
C ARG A 298 3.15 -19.15 6.14
N PHE A 299 3.15 -19.18 4.81
CA PHE A 299 3.82 -20.22 4.05
C PHE A 299 5.24 -19.76 3.70
N ALA A 300 6.23 -20.62 3.98
CA ALA A 300 7.64 -20.31 3.79
C ALA A 300 8.08 -20.29 2.31
N GLY A 301 7.28 -20.86 1.40
CA GLY A 301 7.60 -20.96 -0.02
C GLY A 301 8.08 -22.34 -0.44
N GLY A 302 8.75 -22.42 -1.57
CA GLY A 302 9.18 -23.64 -2.21
C GLY A 302 10.12 -24.47 -1.34
N GLY A 303 9.96 -25.79 -1.40
CA GLY A 303 10.69 -26.74 -0.55
C GLY A 303 10.12 -26.90 0.87
N ALA A 304 9.09 -26.14 1.25
CA ALA A 304 8.36 -26.39 2.48
C ALA A 304 7.58 -27.71 2.41
N GLY A 305 7.78 -28.56 3.41
CA GLY A 305 7.03 -29.80 3.62
C GLY A 305 6.03 -29.71 4.77
N GLU A 306 5.85 -28.53 5.37
CA GLU A 306 4.94 -28.32 6.50
C GLU A 306 4.28 -26.93 6.44
N PHE A 307 3.04 -26.85 6.94
CA PHE A 307 2.31 -25.61 7.17
C PHE A 307 1.57 -25.67 8.51
N SER A 308 1.69 -24.61 9.32
CA SER A 308 1.02 -24.50 10.61
C SER A 308 0.10 -23.30 10.65
N LEU A 309 -1.07 -23.48 11.27
CA LEU A 309 -2.03 -22.41 11.51
C LEU A 309 -1.49 -21.45 12.57
N THR A 310 -1.70 -20.15 12.37
CA THR A 310 -1.46 -19.17 13.44
C THR A 310 -2.56 -19.32 14.49
N PRO A 311 -2.23 -19.37 15.79
CA PRO A 311 -3.23 -19.40 16.86
C PRO A 311 -4.08 -18.12 16.94
#